data_AF-A0A2K8M5K5-F1
#
_entry.id   AF-A0A2K8M5K5-F1
#
_cell.length_a   1.000
_cell.length_b   1.000
_cell.length_c   1.000
_cell.angle_alpha   90.00
_cell.angle_beta   90.00
_cell.angle_gamma   90.00
#
_symmetry.space_group_name_H-M   'P 1'
#
loop_
_entity.id
_entity.type
_entity.pdbx_description
1 polymer ?
#
loop_
_entity_poly.entity_id
_entity_poly.type
_entity_poly.pdbx_seq_one_letter_code
_entity_poly.pdbx_strand_id
1 'polypeptide(L)'
;MSVPDPVEYTAKIGAVLDTVRRLLDSGSRADLAPLARRAVDDIVGMLEQHGDLAGDLQVRLDQAVALYARACAARPPDPEQLADWVLEAAFSGRAVAVADFAAALGDAGLARMKSIVDEIANEPGEKHEIAQRLREEIAEASGDVDGLVAILAAKPPRVDVSLKIVRVLRAAGRHSEAIAYAARVLTPQRTEKPRAVKPPRAEKPPQAEKSRQAEKPPKAEKPQRKETPQQKEAPPKEEHSIPEYRERIEQLIAQKEASAYQEAAQCLKKLRTLHKQAGTAEEFTGYVAELVNVHRRKTRLLAEIRSARIALPKG
;
A
#
# COMPACT_ATOMS: atom_id res chain seq x y z
N MET A 1 25.63 34.04 4.13
CA MET A 1 26.41 33.02 3.38
C MET A 1 25.66 32.71 2.12
N SER A 2 26.33 32.47 0.99
CA SER A 2 25.62 32.05 -0.24
C SER A 2 25.04 30.66 -0.01
N VAL A 3 23.75 30.46 -0.31
CA VAL A 3 23.20 29.10 -0.38
C VAL A 3 23.94 28.40 -1.52
N PRO A 4 24.55 27.22 -1.31
CA PRO A 4 25.22 26.49 -2.39
C PRO A 4 24.19 26.11 -3.46
N ASP A 5 24.62 26.05 -4.72
CA ASP A 5 23.75 25.63 -5.82
C ASP A 5 23.14 24.25 -5.48
N PRO A 6 21.80 24.11 -5.41
CA PRO A 6 21.15 22.84 -5.10
C PRO A 6 21.60 21.70 -6.03
N VAL A 7 21.92 21.98 -7.30
CA VAL A 7 22.45 20.98 -8.23
C VAL A 7 23.83 20.51 -7.81
N GLU A 8 24.73 21.43 -7.45
CA GLU A 8 26.06 21.11 -6.93
C GLU A 8 25.97 20.33 -5.61
N TYR A 9 25.02 20.67 -4.75
CA TYR A 9 24.78 20.00 -3.47
C TYR A 9 24.26 18.57 -3.65
N THR A 10 23.30 18.32 -4.55
CA THR A 10 22.84 16.95 -4.86
C THR A 10 23.96 16.08 -5.45
N ALA A 11 24.87 16.66 -6.25
CA ALA A 11 26.04 15.96 -6.77
C ALA A 11 27.03 15.58 -5.65
N LYS A 12 27.29 16.50 -4.70
CA LYS A 12 28.12 16.24 -3.50
C LYS A 12 27.55 15.12 -2.65
N ILE A 13 26.24 15.13 -2.37
CA ILE A 13 25.56 14.04 -1.65
C ILE A 13 25.73 12.71 -2.40
N GLY A 14 25.56 12.69 -3.71
CA GLY A 14 25.79 11.48 -4.53
C GLY A 14 27.18 10.86 -4.30
N ALA A 15 28.23 11.68 -4.36
CA ALA A 15 29.60 11.24 -4.12
C ALA A 15 29.84 10.72 -2.68
N VAL A 16 29.15 11.29 -1.68
CA VAL A 16 29.16 10.78 -0.29
C VAL A 16 28.50 9.41 -0.21
N LEU A 17 27.29 9.24 -0.76
CA LEU A 17 26.56 7.96 -0.75
C LEU A 17 27.35 6.86 -1.50
N ASP A 18 27.96 7.19 -2.64
CA ASP A 18 28.84 6.28 -3.38
C ASP A 18 30.10 5.88 -2.60
N THR A 19 30.60 6.76 -1.73
CA THR A 19 31.76 6.48 -0.89
C THR A 19 31.39 5.63 0.32
N VAL A 20 30.28 5.93 0.99
CA VAL A 20 29.71 5.08 2.06
C VAL A 20 29.42 3.68 1.53
N ARG A 21 28.77 3.57 0.36
CA ARG A 21 28.52 2.30 -0.32
C ARG A 21 29.79 1.48 -0.53
N ARG A 22 30.82 2.06 -1.17
CA ARG A 22 32.10 1.37 -1.41
C ARG A 22 32.79 0.91 -0.12
N LEU A 23 32.72 1.71 0.95
CA LEU A 23 33.33 1.36 2.23
C LEU A 23 32.58 0.23 2.96
N LEU A 24 31.25 0.19 2.86
CA LEU A 24 30.43 -0.94 3.33
C LEU A 24 30.67 -2.21 2.50
N ASP A 25 30.71 -2.07 1.17
CA ASP A 25 30.93 -3.19 0.24
C ASP A 25 32.33 -3.80 0.39
N SER A 26 33.34 -3.00 0.79
CA SER A 26 34.69 -3.49 1.11
C SER A 26 34.86 -4.01 2.55
N GLY A 27 33.79 -4.06 3.35
CA GLY A 27 33.85 -4.54 4.75
C GLY A 27 34.69 -3.66 5.68
N SER A 28 34.65 -2.33 5.49
CA SER A 28 35.41 -1.39 6.33
C SER A 28 35.05 -1.51 7.80
N ARG A 29 36.06 -1.42 8.69
CA ARG A 29 35.88 -1.38 10.15
C ARG A 29 35.52 0.01 10.69
N ALA A 30 35.51 1.03 9.84
CA ALA A 30 35.09 2.38 10.24
C ALA A 30 33.62 2.39 10.67
N ASP A 31 33.26 3.28 11.60
CA ASP A 31 31.85 3.52 11.87
C ASP A 31 31.27 4.42 10.78
N LEU A 32 30.36 3.86 9.99
CA LEU A 32 29.71 4.56 8.88
C LEU A 32 28.28 4.97 9.22
N ALA A 33 27.72 4.51 10.35
CA ALA A 33 26.34 4.82 10.72
C ALA A 33 26.12 6.33 10.98
N PRO A 34 27.02 7.05 11.69
CA PRO A 34 26.90 8.51 11.85
C PRO A 34 26.94 9.28 10.52
N LEU A 35 27.80 8.86 9.57
CA LEU A 35 27.92 9.51 8.27
C LEU A 35 26.70 9.24 7.38
N ALA A 36 26.20 8.00 7.36
CA ALA A 36 25.00 7.63 6.63
C ALA A 36 23.74 8.32 7.21
N ARG A 37 23.61 8.36 8.55
CA ARG A 37 22.55 9.12 9.24
C ARG A 37 22.61 10.60 8.89
N ARG A 38 23.79 11.21 8.95
CA ARG A 38 23.94 12.62 8.61
C ARG A 38 23.53 12.91 7.16
N ALA A 39 23.86 12.02 6.23
CA ALA A 39 23.41 12.14 4.84
C ALA A 39 21.88 12.04 4.72
N VAL A 40 21.20 11.19 5.51
CA VAL A 40 19.73 11.17 5.57
C VAL A 40 19.19 12.50 6.10
N ASP A 41 19.70 12.98 7.23
CA ASP A 41 19.22 14.21 7.89
C ASP A 41 19.43 15.45 6.99
N ASP A 42 20.57 15.55 6.30
CA ASP A 42 20.87 16.59 5.32
C ASP A 42 19.94 16.54 4.10
N ILE A 43 19.65 15.34 3.57
CA ILE A 43 18.71 15.16 2.45
C ILE A 43 17.28 15.56 2.86
N VAL A 44 16.83 15.18 4.06
CA VAL A 44 15.50 15.54 4.59
C VAL A 44 15.37 17.05 4.71
N GLY A 45 16.34 17.72 5.34
CA GLY A 45 16.31 19.19 5.47
C GLY A 45 16.31 19.91 4.12
N MET A 46 16.90 19.33 3.07
CA MET A 46 16.87 19.91 1.72
C MET A 46 15.54 19.64 0.98
N LEU A 47 14.88 18.50 1.24
CA LEU A 47 13.51 18.24 0.73
C LEU A 47 12.52 19.26 1.29
N GLU A 48 12.63 19.59 2.58
CA GLU A 48 11.81 20.60 3.26
C GLU A 48 12.02 22.02 2.70
N GLN A 49 13.23 22.33 2.24
CA GLN A 49 13.60 23.67 1.71
C GLN A 49 13.37 23.82 0.20
N HIS A 50 13.43 22.74 -0.58
CA HIS A 50 13.51 22.77 -2.04
C HIS A 50 12.62 21.72 -2.73
N GLY A 51 11.30 21.92 -2.67
CA GLY A 51 10.30 21.01 -3.25
C GLY A 51 10.47 20.70 -4.75
N ASP A 52 11.01 21.62 -5.54
CA ASP A 52 11.23 21.43 -7.00
C ASP A 52 12.21 20.29 -7.34
N LEU A 53 13.05 19.89 -6.39
CA LEU A 53 14.04 18.82 -6.54
C LEU A 53 13.61 17.48 -5.93
N ALA A 54 12.35 17.39 -5.47
CA ALA A 54 11.86 16.24 -4.70
C ALA A 54 12.09 14.89 -5.39
N GLY A 55 12.00 14.80 -6.72
CA GLY A 55 12.19 13.54 -7.46
C GLY A 55 13.59 12.93 -7.29
N ASP A 56 14.64 13.66 -7.67
CA ASP A 56 16.02 13.19 -7.56
C ASP A 56 16.45 13.06 -6.09
N LEU A 57 15.96 13.95 -5.23
CA LEU A 57 16.34 14.01 -3.83
C LEU A 57 15.67 12.89 -3.00
N GLN A 58 14.44 12.48 -3.34
CA GLN A 58 13.78 11.30 -2.77
C GLN A 58 14.52 10.01 -3.13
N VAL A 59 14.97 9.84 -4.38
CA VAL A 59 15.78 8.67 -4.77
C VAL A 59 17.08 8.59 -3.98
N ARG A 60 17.69 9.74 -3.66
CA ARG A 60 18.87 9.82 -2.78
C ARG A 60 18.51 9.53 -1.32
N LEU A 61 17.35 9.96 -0.83
CA LEU A 61 16.85 9.64 0.51
C LEU A 61 16.70 8.13 0.69
N ASP A 62 16.00 7.46 -0.23
CA ASP A 62 15.80 6.01 -0.21
C ASP A 62 17.16 5.25 -0.19
N GLN A 63 18.14 5.73 -0.99
CA GLN A 63 19.51 5.19 -0.99
C GLN A 63 20.24 5.44 0.33
N ALA A 64 20.12 6.64 0.92
CA ALA A 64 20.76 7.00 2.17
C ALA A 64 20.20 6.21 3.37
N VAL A 65 18.88 6.01 3.42
CA VAL A 65 18.21 5.14 4.42
C VAL A 65 18.70 3.70 4.31
N ALA A 66 18.77 3.14 3.09
CA ALA A 66 19.27 1.79 2.87
C ALA A 66 20.77 1.63 3.26
N LEU A 67 21.60 2.66 3.01
CA LEU A 67 23.00 2.67 3.46
C LEU A 67 23.13 2.82 4.98
N TYR A 68 22.25 3.58 5.61
CA TYR A 68 22.19 3.70 7.08
C TYR A 68 21.79 2.37 7.73
N ALA A 69 20.75 1.70 7.23
CA ALA A 69 20.36 0.35 7.66
C ALA A 69 21.53 -0.65 7.57
N ARG A 70 22.23 -0.68 6.42
CA ARG A 70 23.43 -1.51 6.24
C ARG A 70 24.57 -1.16 7.20
N ALA A 71 24.78 0.11 7.49
CA ALA A 71 25.80 0.55 8.44
C ALA A 71 25.45 0.15 9.88
N CYS A 72 24.19 0.32 10.30
CA CYS A 72 23.69 -0.17 11.57
C CYS A 72 23.79 -1.71 11.69
N ALA A 73 23.52 -2.46 10.62
CA ALA A 73 23.69 -3.92 10.64
C ALA A 73 25.18 -4.34 10.78
N ALA A 74 26.12 -3.55 10.23
CA ALA A 74 27.56 -3.80 10.36
C ALA A 74 28.12 -3.40 11.74
N ARG A 75 27.53 -2.37 12.37
CA ARG A 75 27.82 -1.96 13.76
C ARG A 75 26.51 -1.45 14.41
N PRO A 76 25.82 -2.30 15.18
CA PRO A 76 24.58 -1.90 15.84
C PRO A 76 24.82 -0.68 16.76
N PRO A 77 24.04 0.40 16.61
CA PRO A 77 23.95 1.46 17.61
C PRO A 77 23.13 0.95 18.81
N ASP A 78 22.82 1.85 19.75
CA ASP A 78 21.84 1.57 20.79
C ASP A 78 20.47 1.16 20.20
N PRO A 79 19.93 -0.02 20.53
CA PRO A 79 18.67 -0.53 19.96
C PRO A 79 17.47 0.39 20.18
N GLU A 80 17.41 1.06 21.33
CA GLU A 80 16.27 1.89 21.71
C GLU A 80 16.25 3.21 20.92
N GLN A 81 17.39 3.88 20.82
CA GLN A 81 17.55 5.08 19.97
C GLN A 81 17.36 4.78 18.48
N LEU A 82 17.71 3.57 18.02
CA LEU A 82 17.42 3.16 16.65
C LEU A 82 15.92 2.93 16.43
N ALA A 83 15.23 2.30 17.39
CA ALA A 83 13.78 2.14 17.38
C ALA A 83 13.05 3.49 17.32
N ASP A 84 13.47 4.48 18.12
CA ASP A 84 12.93 5.85 18.07
C ASP A 84 13.08 6.47 16.68
N TRP A 85 14.28 6.40 16.10
CA TRP A 85 14.56 7.01 14.79
C TRP A 85 13.74 6.35 13.68
N VAL A 86 13.59 5.01 13.69
CA VAL A 86 12.79 4.28 12.69
C VAL A 86 11.30 4.64 12.82
N LEU A 87 10.77 4.74 14.04
CA LEU A 87 9.38 5.13 14.27
C LEU A 87 9.12 6.58 13.89
N GLU A 88 9.98 7.52 14.30
CA GLU A 88 9.90 8.92 13.93
C GLU A 88 9.84 9.07 12.41
N ALA A 89 10.75 8.41 11.68
CA ALA A 89 10.75 8.39 10.23
C ALA A 89 9.49 7.79 9.60
N ALA A 90 9.01 6.65 10.11
CA ALA A 90 7.79 6.04 9.60
C ALA A 90 6.54 6.91 9.83
N PHE A 91 6.43 7.57 10.99
CA PHE A 91 5.34 8.50 11.31
C PHE A 91 5.49 9.86 10.62
N SER A 92 6.69 10.28 10.23
CA SER A 92 6.92 11.44 9.36
C SER A 92 6.62 11.15 7.87
N GLY A 93 6.11 9.96 7.55
CA GLY A 93 5.78 9.53 6.18
C GLY A 93 6.98 9.11 5.33
N ARG A 94 8.20 9.00 5.90
CA ARG A 94 9.38 8.53 5.15
C ARG A 94 9.28 7.03 4.85
N ALA A 95 9.83 6.63 3.71
CA ALA A 95 9.90 5.23 3.28
C ALA A 95 11.00 4.49 4.05
N VAL A 96 10.67 4.01 5.25
CA VAL A 96 11.54 3.17 6.09
C VAL A 96 10.82 1.84 6.36
N ALA A 97 11.48 0.73 6.04
CA ALA A 97 10.97 -0.62 6.31
C ALA A 97 11.62 -1.19 7.58
N VAL A 98 10.82 -1.73 8.51
CA VAL A 98 11.35 -2.27 9.78
C VAL A 98 12.33 -3.44 9.54
N ALA A 99 12.06 -4.25 8.50
CA ALA A 99 12.88 -5.40 8.12
C ALA A 99 14.34 -5.04 7.78
N ASP A 100 14.60 -3.88 7.19
CA ASP A 100 15.97 -3.44 6.85
C ASP A 100 16.81 -3.14 8.09
N PHE A 101 16.16 -2.75 9.19
CA PHE A 101 16.79 -2.42 10.47
C PHE A 101 16.74 -3.57 11.50
N ALA A 102 15.96 -4.63 11.25
CA ALA A 102 15.68 -5.70 12.21
C ALA A 102 16.94 -6.32 12.82
N ALA A 103 17.98 -6.56 12.02
CA ALA A 103 19.25 -7.12 12.48
C ALA A 103 20.04 -6.20 13.44
N ALA A 104 19.86 -4.87 13.33
CA ALA A 104 20.50 -3.89 14.20
C ALA A 104 19.63 -3.51 15.42
N LEU A 105 18.31 -3.60 15.28
CA LEU A 105 17.35 -3.44 16.37
C LEU A 105 17.40 -4.61 17.36
N GLY A 106 17.49 -5.84 16.84
CA GLY A 106 17.33 -7.06 17.63
C GLY A 106 16.03 -7.11 18.43
N ASP A 107 15.95 -8.05 19.37
CA ASP A 107 14.74 -8.26 20.17
C ASP A 107 14.38 -7.03 21.02
N ALA A 108 15.36 -6.32 21.57
CA ALA A 108 15.15 -5.15 22.40
C ALA A 108 14.55 -3.96 21.62
N GLY A 109 15.14 -3.63 20.47
CA GLY A 109 14.62 -2.57 19.60
C GLY A 109 13.23 -2.90 19.06
N LEU A 110 13.02 -4.14 18.60
CA LEU A 110 11.72 -4.60 18.10
C LEU A 110 10.63 -4.62 19.19
N ALA A 111 10.95 -5.06 20.41
CA ALA A 111 10.02 -5.04 21.54
C ALA A 111 9.61 -3.61 21.92
N ARG A 112 10.57 -2.67 21.92
CA ARG A 112 10.30 -1.25 22.15
C ARG A 112 9.43 -0.63 21.06
N MET A 113 9.74 -0.91 19.79
CA MET A 113 8.90 -0.49 18.67
C MET A 113 7.48 -1.04 18.81
N LYS A 114 7.35 -2.33 19.15
CA LYS A 114 6.06 -2.99 19.39
C LYS A 114 5.26 -2.27 20.48
N SER A 115 5.88 -1.92 21.60
CA SER A 115 5.20 -1.22 22.70
C SER A 115 4.60 0.12 22.25
N ILE A 116 5.41 0.97 21.59
CA ILE A 116 4.99 2.31 21.15
C ILE A 116 3.91 2.22 20.05
N VAL A 117 4.10 1.30 19.10
CA VAL A 117 3.14 1.08 18.00
C VAL A 117 1.84 0.47 18.50
N ASP A 118 1.89 -0.43 19.49
CA ASP A 118 0.70 -1.02 20.09
C ASP A 118 -0.18 0.03 20.78
N GLU A 119 0.43 0.97 21.51
CA GLU A 119 -0.26 2.10 22.13
C GLU A 119 -0.97 2.96 21.08
N ILE A 120 -0.24 3.43 20.06
CA ILE A 120 -0.78 4.30 18.99
C ILE A 120 -1.85 3.56 18.14
N ALA A 121 -1.68 2.26 17.88
CA ALA A 121 -2.61 1.47 17.08
C ALA A 121 -3.89 1.05 17.82
N ASN A 122 -3.96 1.26 19.14
CA ASN A 122 -5.17 1.01 19.92
C ASN A 122 -6.10 2.24 19.98
N GLU A 123 -5.58 3.44 19.74
CA GLU A 123 -6.35 4.68 19.71
C GLU A 123 -6.68 5.13 18.27
N PRO A 124 -7.89 5.66 18.00
CA PRO A 124 -8.20 6.31 16.72
C PRO A 124 -7.46 7.64 16.60
N GLY A 125 -6.73 7.86 15.51
CA GLY A 125 -6.03 9.12 15.25
C GLY A 125 -5.35 9.15 13.89
N GLU A 126 -4.73 10.29 13.55
CA GLU A 126 -4.01 10.50 12.28
C GLU A 126 -2.96 9.41 11.99
N LYS A 127 -2.26 8.95 13.03
CA LYS A 127 -1.21 7.94 12.95
C LYS A 127 -1.71 6.49 12.93
N HIS A 128 -3.03 6.26 13.07
CA HIS A 128 -3.59 4.91 13.25
C HIS A 128 -3.25 3.96 12.09
N GLU A 129 -3.46 4.36 10.84
CA GLU A 129 -3.16 3.54 9.66
C GLU A 129 -1.66 3.21 9.55
N ILE A 130 -0.79 4.17 9.89
CA ILE A 130 0.67 3.96 9.92
C ILE A 130 1.03 2.98 11.02
N ALA A 131 0.43 3.09 12.21
CA ALA A 131 0.66 2.19 13.32
C ALA A 131 0.15 0.76 13.02
N GLN A 132 -1.00 0.59 12.37
CA GLN A 132 -1.46 -0.74 11.91
C GLN A 132 -0.55 -1.36 10.85
N ARG A 133 0.09 -0.55 9.98
CA ARG A 133 1.13 -1.02 9.05
C ARG A 133 2.38 -1.47 9.79
N LEU A 134 2.89 -0.63 10.70
CA LEU A 134 4.07 -0.92 11.51
C LEU A 134 3.88 -2.14 12.41
N ARG A 135 2.70 -2.35 12.98
CA ARG A 135 2.36 -3.53 13.79
C ARG A 135 2.52 -4.84 13.00
N GLU A 136 2.17 -4.83 11.71
CA GLU A 136 2.42 -5.95 10.78
C GLU A 136 3.92 -6.10 10.44
N GLU A 137 4.60 -5.01 10.10
CA GLU A 137 6.04 -5.01 9.78
C GLU A 137 6.91 -5.48 10.97
N ILE A 138 6.55 -5.11 12.20
CA ILE A 138 7.26 -5.51 13.43
C ILE A 138 7.06 -7.00 13.71
N ALA A 139 5.85 -7.54 13.54
CA ALA A 139 5.58 -8.96 13.70
C ALA A 139 6.29 -9.82 12.62
N GLU A 140 6.45 -9.29 11.41
CA GLU A 140 7.30 -9.90 10.37
C GLU A 140 8.79 -9.86 10.75
N ALA A 141 9.28 -8.72 11.23
CA ALA A 141 10.68 -8.53 11.60
C ALA A 141 11.11 -9.33 12.82
N SER A 142 10.22 -9.53 13.81
CA SER A 142 10.48 -10.35 15.00
C SER A 142 10.31 -11.85 14.77
N GLY A 143 9.70 -12.26 13.65
CA GLY A 143 9.32 -13.65 13.42
C GLY A 143 8.16 -14.14 14.29
N ASP A 144 7.33 -13.24 14.83
CA ASP A 144 6.12 -13.58 15.59
C ASP A 144 5.02 -14.08 14.64
N VAL A 145 5.11 -15.37 14.29
CA VAL A 145 4.20 -16.06 13.38
C VAL A 145 2.76 -16.01 13.87
N ASP A 146 2.51 -16.21 15.16
CA ASP A 146 1.15 -16.22 15.72
C ASP A 146 0.56 -14.81 15.80
N GLY A 147 1.34 -13.82 16.25
CA GLY A 147 0.94 -12.41 16.23
C GLY A 147 0.64 -11.91 14.82
N LEU A 148 1.51 -12.20 13.84
CA LEU A 148 1.30 -11.85 12.44
C LEU A 148 0.05 -12.51 11.84
N VAL A 149 -0.18 -13.79 12.13
CA VAL A 149 -1.40 -14.49 11.68
C VAL A 149 -2.64 -13.89 12.34
N ALA A 150 -2.60 -13.51 13.62
CA ALA A 150 -3.71 -12.84 14.30
C ALA A 150 -4.01 -11.45 13.70
N ILE A 151 -2.98 -10.63 13.46
CA ILE A 151 -3.09 -9.31 12.81
C ILE A 151 -3.72 -9.45 11.41
N LEU A 152 -3.23 -10.37 10.59
CA LEU A 152 -3.74 -10.58 9.25
C LEU A 152 -5.17 -11.18 9.26
N ALA A 153 -5.49 -12.06 10.20
CA ALA A 153 -6.80 -12.69 10.31
C ALA A 153 -7.90 -11.74 10.84
N ALA A 154 -7.53 -10.66 11.54
CA ALA A 154 -8.45 -9.61 11.95
C ALA A 154 -8.86 -8.67 10.79
N LYS A 155 -8.08 -8.63 9.70
CA LYS A 155 -8.39 -7.81 8.52
C LYS A 155 -9.56 -8.41 7.72
N PRO A 156 -10.33 -7.59 6.97
CA PRO A 156 -11.39 -8.09 6.11
C PRO A 156 -10.87 -9.19 5.15
N PRO A 157 -11.63 -10.27 4.92
CA PRO A 157 -11.16 -11.40 4.13
C PRO A 157 -10.92 -10.99 2.67
N ARG A 158 -9.65 -11.02 2.27
CA ARG A 158 -9.20 -10.74 0.90
C ARG A 158 -8.24 -11.84 0.44
N VAL A 159 -8.20 -12.10 -0.85
CA VAL A 159 -7.38 -13.19 -1.43
C VAL A 159 -5.88 -12.98 -1.14
N ASP A 160 -5.40 -11.76 -1.24
CA ASP A 160 -4.02 -11.36 -0.93
C ASP A 160 -3.66 -11.59 0.55
N VAL A 161 -4.52 -11.19 1.48
CA VAL A 161 -4.34 -11.39 2.93
C VAL A 161 -4.34 -12.89 3.28
N SER A 162 -5.30 -13.65 2.75
CA SER A 162 -5.40 -15.10 2.96
C SER A 162 -4.16 -15.84 2.43
N LEU A 163 -3.66 -15.46 1.25
CA LEU A 163 -2.42 -16.02 0.70
C LEU A 163 -1.19 -15.64 1.53
N LYS A 164 -1.17 -14.44 2.13
CA LYS A 164 -0.09 -14.02 3.03
C LYS A 164 -0.03 -14.89 4.29
N ILE A 165 -1.16 -15.15 4.93
CA ILE A 165 -1.26 -16.06 6.09
C ILE A 165 -0.75 -17.48 5.74
N VAL A 166 -1.18 -18.03 4.60
CA VAL A 166 -0.73 -19.37 4.15
C VAL A 166 0.78 -19.40 3.88
N ARG A 167 1.36 -18.32 3.34
CA ARG A 167 2.82 -18.19 3.12
C ARG A 167 3.59 -18.11 4.44
N VAL A 168 3.12 -17.29 5.39
CA VAL A 168 3.69 -17.14 6.73
C VAL A 168 3.72 -18.49 7.46
N LEU A 169 2.58 -19.18 7.55
CA LEU A 169 2.50 -20.51 8.17
C LEU A 169 3.38 -21.54 7.46
N ARG A 170 3.47 -21.52 6.13
CA ARG A 170 4.37 -22.41 5.38
C ARG A 170 5.85 -22.11 5.66
N ALA A 171 6.25 -20.84 5.70
CA ALA A 171 7.63 -20.44 5.97
C ALA A 171 8.07 -20.86 7.38
N ALA A 172 7.14 -20.84 8.35
CA ALA A 172 7.32 -21.33 9.70
C ALA A 172 7.25 -22.87 9.86
N GLY A 173 7.13 -23.65 8.76
CA GLY A 173 7.00 -25.11 8.82
C GLY A 173 5.63 -25.63 9.30
N ARG A 174 4.67 -24.75 9.62
CA ARG A 174 3.31 -25.05 10.11
C ARG A 174 2.38 -25.47 8.97
N HIS A 175 2.79 -26.47 8.21
CA HIS A 175 2.13 -26.90 6.97
C HIS A 175 0.68 -27.37 7.19
N SER A 176 0.40 -28.09 8.28
CA SER A 176 -0.95 -28.56 8.62
C SER A 176 -1.93 -27.39 8.82
N GLU A 177 -1.50 -26.34 9.51
CA GLU A 177 -2.31 -25.14 9.75
C GLU A 177 -2.47 -24.31 8.48
N ALA A 178 -1.41 -24.19 7.66
CA ALA A 178 -1.49 -23.54 6.35
C ALA A 178 -2.53 -24.22 5.43
N ILE A 179 -2.60 -25.56 5.44
CA ILE A 179 -3.58 -26.35 4.69
C ILE A 179 -4.99 -26.15 5.27
N ALA A 180 -5.16 -26.24 6.60
CA ALA A 180 -6.44 -26.05 7.26
C ALA A 180 -7.01 -24.64 7.03
N TYR A 181 -6.17 -23.61 7.09
CA TYR A 181 -6.55 -22.23 6.79
C TYR A 181 -6.95 -22.07 5.33
N ALA A 182 -6.16 -22.58 4.39
CA ALA A 182 -6.48 -22.52 2.96
C ALA A 182 -7.81 -23.21 2.63
N ALA A 183 -8.06 -24.39 3.21
CA ALA A 183 -9.34 -25.09 3.07
C ALA A 183 -10.51 -24.23 3.56
N ARG A 184 -10.40 -23.63 4.75
CA ARG A 184 -11.44 -22.76 5.34
C ARG A 184 -11.76 -21.53 4.46
N VAL A 185 -10.77 -20.98 3.76
CA VAL A 185 -10.98 -19.85 2.83
C VAL A 185 -11.62 -20.29 1.52
N LEU A 186 -11.29 -21.49 1.01
CA LEU A 186 -11.82 -22.02 -0.25
C LEU A 186 -13.23 -22.62 -0.13
N THR A 187 -13.59 -23.16 1.05
CA THR A 187 -14.97 -23.48 1.41
C THR A 187 -15.51 -22.43 2.38
N PRO A 188 -15.93 -21.24 1.89
CA PRO A 188 -16.67 -20.32 2.73
C PRO A 188 -17.92 -21.05 3.19
N GLN A 189 -18.00 -21.32 4.50
CA GLN A 189 -19.11 -22.06 5.07
C GLN A 189 -20.41 -21.37 4.70
N ARG A 190 -21.18 -22.00 3.80
CA ARG A 190 -22.56 -21.65 3.53
C ARG A 190 -23.28 -21.90 4.85
N THR A 191 -23.49 -20.85 5.63
CA THR A 191 -23.96 -20.95 7.01
C THR A 191 -25.23 -21.80 7.05
N GLU A 192 -25.07 -23.05 7.50
CA GLU A 192 -26.16 -24.01 7.52
C GLU A 192 -27.16 -23.52 8.56
N LYS A 193 -28.25 -22.90 8.07
CA LYS A 193 -29.46 -22.76 8.88
C LYS A 193 -29.78 -24.15 9.42
N PRO A 194 -29.92 -24.33 10.76
CA PRO A 194 -30.19 -25.63 11.35
C PRO A 194 -31.32 -26.32 10.59
N ARG A 195 -31.02 -27.48 10.02
CA ARG A 195 -31.95 -28.23 9.18
C ARG A 195 -33.10 -28.69 10.09
N ALA A 196 -34.22 -27.95 10.04
CA ALA A 196 -35.39 -28.26 10.85
C ALA A 196 -35.85 -29.70 10.56
N VAL A 197 -35.63 -30.58 11.53
CA VAL A 197 -36.10 -31.97 11.47
C VAL A 197 -37.62 -31.92 11.46
N LYS A 198 -38.22 -32.28 10.32
CA LYS A 198 -39.68 -32.43 10.23
C LYS A 198 -40.08 -33.69 11.03
N PRO A 199 -40.99 -33.59 12.01
CA PRO A 199 -41.59 -34.79 12.60
C PRO A 199 -42.46 -35.51 11.54
N PRO A 200 -42.66 -36.84 11.69
CA PRO A 200 -43.39 -37.64 10.72
C PRO A 200 -44.89 -37.33 10.70
N ARG A 201 -45.52 -37.72 9.59
CA ARG A 201 -46.91 -37.42 9.23
C ARG A 201 -47.85 -38.42 9.91
N ALA A 202 -48.89 -37.93 10.59
CA ALA A 202 -50.03 -38.71 11.06
C ALA A 202 -51.34 -38.23 10.42
N GLU A 203 -52.40 -39.04 10.51
CA GLU A 203 -53.52 -39.05 9.57
C GLU A 203 -54.69 -38.08 9.91
N LYS A 204 -55.69 -38.03 9.02
CA LYS A 204 -56.97 -37.27 9.08
C LYS A 204 -58.14 -38.27 9.19
N PRO A 205 -59.44 -37.87 9.31
CA PRO A 205 -60.07 -36.54 9.52
C PRO A 205 -60.82 -36.56 10.90
N PRO A 206 -62.13 -36.24 11.14
CA PRO A 206 -63.15 -35.43 10.46
C PRO A 206 -63.97 -34.45 11.38
N GLN A 207 -65.03 -33.85 10.80
CA GLN A 207 -66.16 -33.08 11.39
C GLN A 207 -65.82 -31.63 11.85
N ALA A 208 -66.34 -30.55 11.21
CA ALA A 208 -67.73 -30.01 11.13
C ALA A 208 -67.98 -28.99 12.29
N GLU A 209 -68.61 -27.79 12.17
CA GLU A 209 -69.56 -27.17 11.22
C GLU A 209 -69.43 -25.61 11.12
N LYS A 210 -70.04 -24.99 10.08
CA LYS A 210 -70.70 -23.64 9.96
C LYS A 210 -70.14 -22.39 10.72
N SER A 211 -69.99 -21.20 10.13
CA SER A 211 -71.01 -20.33 9.45
C SER A 211 -70.30 -19.22 8.62
N ARG A 212 -70.74 -18.77 7.42
CA ARG A 212 -71.74 -17.71 7.09
C ARG A 212 -71.67 -16.45 7.99
N GLN A 213 -71.75 -15.18 7.52
CA GLN A 213 -71.81 -14.54 6.19
C GLN A 213 -71.68 -13.00 6.39
N ALA A 214 -71.00 -12.25 5.50
CA ALA A 214 -71.21 -10.79 5.30
C ALA A 214 -70.55 -10.26 3.99
N GLU A 215 -71.22 -9.32 3.33
CA GLU A 215 -70.90 -8.65 2.04
C GLU A 215 -70.31 -7.23 2.28
N LYS A 216 -69.84 -6.37 1.35
CA LYS A 216 -69.22 -6.39 -0.02
C LYS A 216 -68.53 -4.99 -0.23
N PRO A 217 -67.76 -4.74 -1.32
CA PRO A 217 -66.89 -3.55 -1.51
C PRO A 217 -67.62 -2.39 -2.24
N PRO A 218 -67.00 -1.35 -2.90
CA PRO A 218 -65.58 -0.97 -3.05
C PRO A 218 -65.27 0.55 -2.92
N LYS A 219 -63.97 0.97 -3.01
CA LYS A 219 -63.49 2.10 -3.86
C LYS A 219 -61.97 2.42 -3.77
N ALA A 220 -61.51 3.06 -4.85
CA ALA A 220 -60.40 4.02 -4.97
C ALA A 220 -58.92 3.56 -5.04
N GLU A 221 -58.33 3.96 -6.16
CA GLU A 221 -56.95 3.92 -6.64
C GLU A 221 -55.86 4.59 -5.76
N LYS A 222 -54.62 4.05 -5.90
CA LYS A 222 -53.30 4.69 -6.16
C LYS A 222 -53.01 6.14 -5.65
N PRO A 223 -51.74 6.50 -5.28
CA PRO A 223 -50.51 5.97 -5.91
C PRO A 223 -49.31 5.68 -4.99
N GLN A 224 -48.29 5.06 -5.60
CA GLN A 224 -46.95 4.93 -5.03
C GLN A 224 -46.32 6.31 -4.80
N ARG A 225 -45.84 6.58 -3.58
CA ARG A 225 -44.87 7.65 -3.33
C ARG A 225 -43.50 7.02 -3.18
N LYS A 226 -42.57 7.37 -4.08
CA LYS A 226 -41.15 7.03 -3.92
C LYS A 226 -40.60 7.86 -2.77
N GLU A 227 -40.14 7.21 -1.71
CA GLU A 227 -39.34 7.86 -0.69
C GLU A 227 -37.87 7.53 -0.93
N THR A 228 -37.12 8.56 -1.33
CA THR A 228 -35.67 8.55 -1.45
C THR A 228 -35.04 8.74 -0.07
N PRO A 229 -34.18 7.84 0.40
CA PRO A 229 -33.16 8.18 1.39
C PRO A 229 -32.08 9.02 0.71
N GLN A 230 -31.73 10.15 1.32
CA GLN A 230 -30.86 11.17 0.75
C GLN A 230 -29.45 10.65 0.47
N GLN A 231 -28.94 10.93 -0.73
CA GLN A 231 -27.51 10.85 -1.00
C GLN A 231 -26.81 11.89 -0.14
N LYS A 232 -25.89 11.45 0.73
CA LYS A 232 -24.88 12.36 1.27
C LYS A 232 -23.88 12.64 0.16
N GLU A 233 -23.82 13.90 -0.27
CA GLU A 233 -22.81 14.39 -1.19
C GLU A 233 -21.43 14.21 -0.56
N ALA A 234 -20.69 13.20 -1.04
CA ALA A 234 -19.24 13.22 -0.95
C ALA A 234 -18.72 14.18 -2.04
N PRO A 235 -17.58 14.87 -1.82
CA PRO A 235 -16.99 15.70 -2.87
C PRO A 235 -16.72 14.85 -4.13
N PRO A 236 -16.82 15.44 -5.33
CA PRO A 236 -16.77 14.68 -6.57
C PRO A 236 -15.45 13.92 -6.69
N LYS A 237 -15.51 12.60 -6.55
CA LYS A 237 -14.51 11.72 -7.13
C LYS A 237 -14.76 11.77 -8.62
N GLU A 238 -13.85 12.40 -9.35
CA GLU A 238 -13.86 12.39 -10.80
C GLU A 238 -13.74 10.94 -11.28
N GLU A 239 -14.87 10.34 -11.70
CA GLU A 239 -14.91 9.03 -12.37
C GLU A 239 -14.37 9.18 -13.80
N HIS A 240 -13.11 9.59 -13.89
CA HIS A 240 -12.44 9.84 -15.16
C HIS A 240 -12.39 8.56 -15.99
N SER A 241 -13.10 8.60 -17.11
CA SER A 241 -13.14 7.49 -18.05
C SER A 241 -11.79 7.31 -18.76
N ILE A 242 -11.53 6.11 -19.28
CA ILE A 242 -10.33 5.79 -20.08
C ILE A 242 -9.99 6.86 -21.14
N PRO A 243 -10.94 7.38 -21.97
CA PRO A 243 -10.67 8.47 -22.91
C PRO A 243 -10.23 9.79 -22.26
N GLU A 244 -10.80 10.20 -21.13
CA GLU A 244 -10.44 11.46 -20.45
C GLU A 244 -8.97 11.42 -19.96
N TYR A 245 -8.54 10.27 -19.44
CA TYR A 245 -7.14 10.08 -19.08
C TYR A 245 -6.21 10.16 -20.31
N ARG A 246 -6.61 9.63 -21.47
CA ARG A 246 -5.82 9.74 -22.71
C ARG A 246 -5.69 11.18 -23.17
N GLU A 247 -6.80 11.91 -23.23
CA GLU A 247 -6.80 13.33 -23.62
C GLU A 247 -5.93 14.16 -22.66
N ARG A 248 -6.07 13.96 -21.35
CA ARG A 248 -5.25 14.65 -20.35
C ARG A 248 -3.76 14.34 -20.49
N ILE A 249 -3.39 13.10 -20.81
CA ILE A 249 -1.99 12.71 -21.08
C ILE A 249 -1.44 13.47 -22.31
N GLU A 250 -2.23 13.57 -23.39
CA GLU A 250 -1.82 14.29 -24.61
C GLU A 250 -1.68 15.81 -24.36
N GLN A 251 -2.62 16.42 -23.64
CA GLN A 251 -2.55 17.83 -23.22
C GLN A 251 -1.30 18.12 -22.38
N LEU A 252 -0.99 17.28 -21.39
CA LEU A 252 0.20 17.40 -20.55
C LEU A 252 1.49 17.23 -21.37
N ILE A 253 1.52 16.28 -22.30
CA ILE A 253 2.68 16.08 -23.18
C ILE A 253 2.86 17.25 -24.17
N ALA A 254 1.79 17.96 -24.53
CA ALA A 254 1.83 19.15 -25.38
C ALA A 254 2.45 20.39 -24.70
N GLN A 255 2.31 20.52 -23.37
CA GLN A 255 2.86 21.64 -22.59
C GLN A 255 4.40 21.67 -22.57
N LYS A 256 5.06 20.53 -22.80
CA LYS A 256 6.53 20.35 -22.86
C LYS A 256 7.31 20.64 -21.56
N GLU A 257 6.64 20.84 -20.44
CA GLU A 257 7.25 21.08 -19.14
C GLU A 257 7.68 19.76 -18.44
N ALA A 258 8.59 19.89 -17.48
CA ALA A 258 9.09 18.76 -16.69
C ALA A 258 8.02 18.17 -15.77
N SER A 259 7.32 19.03 -15.04
CA SER A 259 6.13 18.76 -14.22
C SER A 259 5.06 18.04 -15.03
N ALA A 260 4.71 18.57 -16.21
CA ALA A 260 3.69 18.00 -17.07
C ALA A 260 4.03 16.58 -17.55
N TYR A 261 5.31 16.25 -17.79
CA TYR A 261 5.73 14.88 -18.10
C TYR A 261 5.63 13.93 -16.90
N GLN A 262 5.84 14.42 -15.68
CA GLN A 262 5.63 13.65 -14.45
C GLN A 262 4.14 13.38 -14.19
N GLU A 263 3.28 14.40 -14.34
CA GLU A 263 1.83 14.23 -14.30
C GLU A 263 1.34 13.24 -15.36
N ALA A 264 1.84 13.34 -16.60
CA ALA A 264 1.49 12.38 -17.66
C ALA A 264 1.88 10.95 -17.29
N ALA A 265 3.05 10.75 -16.66
CA ALA A 265 3.48 9.44 -16.16
C ALA A 265 2.62 8.93 -14.99
N GLN A 266 2.09 9.81 -14.13
CA GLN A 266 1.12 9.45 -13.10
C GLN A 266 -0.26 9.09 -13.70
N CYS A 267 -0.76 9.86 -14.66
CA CYS A 267 -1.98 9.55 -15.41
C CYS A 267 -1.87 8.21 -16.14
N LEU A 268 -0.71 7.88 -16.73
CA LEU A 268 -0.46 6.56 -17.33
C LEU A 268 -0.52 5.41 -16.29
N LYS A 269 -0.07 5.60 -15.04
CA LYS A 269 -0.22 4.59 -13.96
C LYS A 269 -1.70 4.37 -13.61
N LYS A 270 -2.51 5.44 -13.56
CA LYS A 270 -3.96 5.36 -13.32
C LYS A 270 -4.67 4.67 -14.50
N LEU A 271 -4.37 5.08 -15.73
CA LEU A 271 -4.89 4.49 -16.97
C LEU A 271 -4.58 2.99 -17.08
N ARG A 272 -3.36 2.54 -16.73
CA ARG A 272 -3.01 1.11 -16.64
C ARG A 272 -3.92 0.34 -15.68
N THR A 273 -4.27 0.96 -14.56
CA THR A 273 -5.09 0.34 -13.51
C THR A 273 -6.54 0.19 -13.99
N LEU A 274 -7.07 1.20 -14.68
CA LEU A 274 -8.40 1.14 -15.32
C LEU A 274 -8.47 0.07 -16.42
N HIS A 275 -7.51 0.05 -17.35
CA HIS A 275 -7.45 -1.01 -18.39
C HIS A 275 -7.30 -2.42 -17.80
N LYS A 276 -6.59 -2.57 -16.67
CA LYS A 276 -6.52 -3.86 -15.95
C LYS A 276 -7.86 -4.25 -15.32
N GLN A 277 -8.63 -3.30 -14.79
CA GLN A 277 -9.95 -3.53 -14.22
C GLN A 277 -11.02 -3.82 -15.29
N ALA A 278 -10.90 -3.19 -16.46
CA ALA A 278 -11.77 -3.40 -17.62
C ALA A 278 -11.42 -4.65 -18.46
N GLY A 279 -10.30 -5.32 -18.18
CA GLY A 279 -9.81 -6.48 -18.93
C GLY A 279 -9.10 -6.14 -20.25
N THR A 280 -9.04 -4.87 -20.65
CA THR A 280 -8.45 -4.40 -21.92
C THR A 280 -6.97 -4.02 -21.80
N ALA A 281 -6.16 -4.88 -21.17
CA ALA A 281 -4.73 -4.60 -20.92
C ALA A 281 -3.87 -4.52 -22.21
N GLU A 282 -4.32 -5.18 -23.29
CA GLU A 282 -3.65 -5.13 -24.60
C GLU A 282 -3.78 -3.74 -25.25
N GLU A 283 -4.94 -3.09 -25.15
CA GLU A 283 -5.16 -1.72 -25.64
C GLU A 283 -4.25 -0.70 -24.96
N PHE A 284 -4.05 -0.83 -23.64
CA PHE A 284 -3.10 0.00 -22.90
C PHE A 284 -1.66 -0.18 -23.42
N THR A 285 -1.28 -1.42 -23.74
CA THR A 285 0.05 -1.74 -24.25
C THR A 285 0.25 -1.16 -25.65
N GLY A 286 -0.77 -1.24 -26.51
CA GLY A 286 -0.77 -0.57 -27.82
C GLY A 286 -0.68 0.95 -27.71
N TYR A 287 -1.47 1.57 -26.85
CA TYR A 287 -1.44 3.03 -26.61
C TYR A 287 -0.07 3.51 -26.13
N VAL A 288 0.57 2.81 -25.18
CA VAL A 288 1.94 3.15 -24.74
C VAL A 288 2.96 2.96 -25.86
N ALA A 289 2.82 1.94 -26.71
CA ALA A 289 3.70 1.74 -27.86
C ALA A 289 3.64 2.92 -28.85
N GLU A 290 2.43 3.35 -29.20
CA GLU A 290 2.18 4.48 -30.08
C GLU A 290 2.72 5.79 -29.49
N LEU A 291 2.38 6.08 -28.23
CA LEU A 291 2.82 7.28 -27.50
C LEU A 291 4.36 7.42 -27.47
N VAL A 292 5.06 6.30 -27.25
CA VAL A 292 6.52 6.23 -27.22
C VAL A 292 7.12 6.42 -28.61
N ASN A 293 6.51 5.87 -29.66
CA ASN A 293 6.95 6.07 -31.04
C ASN A 293 6.78 7.53 -31.49
N VAL A 294 5.61 8.14 -31.24
CA VAL A 294 5.31 9.54 -31.58
C VAL A 294 6.24 10.49 -30.82
N HIS A 295 6.55 10.20 -29.56
CA HIS A 295 7.37 11.07 -28.71
C HIS A 295 8.81 10.58 -28.48
N ARG A 296 9.34 9.73 -29.37
CA ARG A 296 10.69 9.14 -29.24
C ARG A 296 11.85 10.13 -29.02
N ARG A 297 11.69 11.39 -29.43
CA ARG A 297 12.69 12.47 -29.23
C ARG A 297 12.57 13.20 -27.89
N LYS A 298 11.48 13.05 -27.15
CA LYS A 298 11.27 13.65 -25.81
C LYS A 298 11.91 12.77 -24.73
N THR A 299 13.24 12.79 -24.65
CA THR A 299 14.04 11.93 -23.74
C THR A 299 13.59 12.01 -22.28
N ARG A 300 13.23 13.20 -21.79
CA ARG A 300 12.71 13.40 -20.42
C ARG A 300 11.37 12.68 -20.18
N LEU A 301 10.42 12.79 -21.11
CA LEU A 301 9.15 12.03 -21.06
C LEU A 301 9.39 10.52 -21.05
N LEU A 302 10.33 10.02 -21.88
CA LEU A 302 10.69 8.60 -21.89
C LEU A 302 11.35 8.15 -20.57
N ALA A 303 12.13 9.02 -19.92
CA ALA A 303 12.70 8.75 -18.61
C ALA A 303 11.60 8.64 -17.54
N GLU A 304 10.61 9.54 -17.54
CA GLU A 304 9.48 9.50 -16.60
C GLU A 304 8.58 8.27 -16.82
N ILE A 305 8.33 7.86 -18.06
CA ILE A 305 7.57 6.62 -18.36
C ILE A 305 8.32 5.37 -17.85
N ARG A 306 9.66 5.34 -17.94
CA ARG A 306 10.50 4.26 -17.37
C ARG A 306 10.49 4.29 -15.84
N SER A 307 10.67 5.47 -15.25
CA SER A 307 10.58 5.71 -13.80
C SER A 307 9.24 5.26 -13.22
N ALA A 308 8.16 5.47 -13.98
CA ALA A 308 6.82 5.00 -13.65
C ALA A 308 6.61 3.47 -13.65
N ARG A 309 7.64 2.66 -13.96
CA ARG A 309 7.58 1.20 -14.10
C ARG A 309 6.49 0.76 -15.09
N ILE A 310 6.37 1.50 -16.19
CA ILE A 310 5.55 1.12 -17.33
C ILE A 310 6.45 0.36 -18.30
N ALA A 311 6.07 -0.87 -18.64
CA ALA A 311 6.83 -1.68 -19.58
C ALA A 311 6.78 -1.04 -20.96
N LEU A 312 7.91 -0.52 -21.44
CA LEU A 312 8.07 -0.12 -22.83
C LEU A 312 8.13 -1.38 -23.69
N PRO A 313 7.38 -1.46 -24.81
CA PRO A 313 7.58 -2.53 -25.78
C PRO A 313 9.01 -2.44 -26.32
N LYS A 314 9.62 -3.60 -26.56
CA LYS A 314 10.92 -3.67 -27.22
C LYS A 314 10.71 -3.32 -28.70
N GLY A 315 11.27 -2.18 -29.13
CA GLY A 315 11.55 -1.91 -30.53
C GLY A 315 12.85 -2.56 -30.97
#